data_AF-A0A1V3IBJ8-F1
#
_entry.id   AF-A0A1V3IBJ8-F1
#
_cell.length_a   1.000
_cell.length_b   1.000
_cell.length_c   1.000
_cell.angle_alpha   90.00
_cell.angle_beta   90.00
_cell.angle_gamma   90.00
#
_symmetry.space_group_name_H-M   'P 1'
#
loop_
_entity.id
_entity.type
_entity.pdbx_description
1 polymer ?
#
loop_
_entity_poly.entity_id
_entity_poly.type
_entity_poly.pdbx_seq_one_letter_code
_entity_poly.pdbx_strand_id
1 'polypeptide(L)'
;MPELPEVETALRGVSPYLKGFMIEKIVVRQPQLRWSVSPELMALENVNLLKLTRRAKYLILHTEQGYIIGHLGMSGSVRIVPHNSPIDKHDHVDIVMNNGKLLRYNDPRRFGAWLWTENLEEFHLFLKLGPEPLSEEFNAEYLFKKSRKKLTALKTFLMDNAVVVGVGNIYANETLFLCGLHPLKVAANLTRKQCELIVDTIKNVLTKAIEQGGTTLKDFLQPDGRLGYFAQELLVYGNKGKPCPKCGTKIESLIIGQRNSYICPQCQKKK
;
A
#
# COMPACT_ATOMS: atom_id res chain seq x y z
N MET A 1 -6.63 3.90 4.47
CA MET A 1 -5.61 4.18 3.43
C MET A 1 -4.78 2.92 3.28
N PRO A 2 -4.94 2.19 2.17
CA PRO A 2 -4.08 1.04 1.88
C PRO A 2 -2.61 1.45 1.81
N GLU A 3 -1.75 0.75 2.54
CA GLU A 3 -0.30 0.82 2.40
C GLU A 3 0.18 -0.47 1.73
N LEU A 4 1.46 -0.84 1.84
CA LEU A 4 1.96 -2.02 1.11
C LEU A 4 1.27 -3.33 1.52
N PRO A 5 1.10 -3.65 2.82
CA PRO A 5 0.45 -4.89 3.23
C PRO A 5 -0.96 -5.03 2.70
N GLU A 6 -1.78 -3.98 2.74
CA GLU A 6 -3.16 -4.05 2.24
C GLU A 6 -3.21 -4.24 0.73
N VAL A 7 -2.30 -3.61 -0.03
CA VAL A 7 -2.21 -3.81 -1.48
C VAL A 7 -1.71 -5.22 -1.82
N GLU A 8 -0.76 -5.75 -1.04
CA GLU A 8 -0.28 -7.13 -1.18
C GLU A 8 -1.39 -8.15 -0.86
N THR A 9 -2.16 -7.93 0.21
CA THR A 9 -3.32 -8.77 0.54
C THR A 9 -4.39 -8.68 -0.55
N ALA A 10 -4.68 -7.49 -1.07
CA ALA A 10 -5.58 -7.32 -2.21
C ALA A 10 -5.08 -8.10 -3.44
N LEU A 11 -3.80 -7.97 -3.79
CA LEU A 11 -3.17 -8.74 -4.88
C LEU A 11 -3.37 -10.24 -4.69
N ARG A 12 -3.05 -10.78 -3.51
CA ARG A 12 -3.20 -12.21 -3.20
C ARG A 12 -4.65 -12.67 -3.25
N GLY A 13 -5.59 -11.81 -2.85
CA GLY A 13 -7.02 -12.13 -2.85
C GLY A 13 -7.62 -12.16 -4.26
N VAL A 14 -7.22 -11.25 -5.14
CA VAL A 14 -7.79 -11.14 -6.49
C VAL A 14 -7.07 -12.02 -7.52
N SER A 15 -5.77 -12.24 -7.37
CA SER A 15 -4.94 -12.95 -8.37
C SER A 15 -5.48 -14.34 -8.76
N PRO A 16 -5.95 -15.21 -7.84
CA PRO A 16 -6.47 -16.54 -8.21
C PRO A 16 -7.69 -16.52 -9.14
N TYR A 17 -8.43 -15.41 -9.20
CA TYR A 17 -9.64 -15.28 -10.01
C TYR A 17 -9.41 -14.61 -11.35
N LEU A 18 -8.22 -14.05 -11.54
CA LEU A 18 -7.88 -13.21 -12.69
C LEU A 18 -6.73 -13.82 -13.49
N LYS A 19 -5.70 -14.35 -12.82
CA LYS A 19 -4.50 -14.91 -13.47
C LYS A 19 -4.87 -16.08 -14.38
N GLY A 20 -4.40 -16.03 -15.62
CA GLY A 20 -4.63 -17.07 -16.63
C GLY A 20 -6.00 -17.01 -17.29
N PHE A 21 -6.84 -16.05 -16.92
CA PHE A 21 -8.12 -15.77 -17.58
C PHE A 21 -7.98 -14.62 -18.57
N MET A 22 -8.97 -14.49 -19.46
CA MET A 22 -9.02 -13.43 -20.45
C MET A 22 -9.91 -12.30 -19.94
N ILE A 23 -9.45 -11.06 -20.10
CA ILE A 23 -10.26 -9.85 -19.94
C ILE A 23 -11.17 -9.77 -21.17
N GLU A 24 -12.48 -9.91 -20.98
CA GLU A 24 -13.46 -9.73 -22.05
C GLU A 24 -13.56 -8.26 -22.44
N LYS A 25 -13.66 -7.39 -21.43
CA LYS A 25 -13.74 -5.93 -21.57
C LYS A 25 -13.49 -5.23 -20.23
N ILE A 26 -13.20 -3.93 -20.30
CA ILE A 26 -13.15 -3.06 -19.12
C ILE A 26 -14.27 -2.04 -19.19
N VAL A 27 -15.08 -1.96 -18.13
CA VAL A 27 -16.19 -1.02 -18.02
C VAL A 27 -15.79 0.10 -17.08
N VAL A 28 -15.70 1.32 -17.61
CA VAL A 28 -15.40 2.54 -16.84
C VAL A 28 -16.68 3.36 -16.68
N ARG A 29 -17.19 3.46 -15.46
CA ARG A 29 -18.39 4.25 -15.13
C ARG A 29 -18.06 5.67 -14.70
N GLN A 30 -16.87 5.86 -14.11
CA GLN A 30 -16.37 7.16 -13.70
C GLN A 30 -14.95 7.37 -14.26
N PRO A 31 -14.80 8.14 -15.34
CA PRO A 31 -13.51 8.33 -15.99
C PRO A 31 -12.56 9.27 -15.23
N GLN A 32 -13.09 10.14 -14.35
CA GLN A 32 -12.27 11.06 -13.56
C GLN A 32 -12.05 10.52 -12.13
N LEU A 33 -10.86 9.98 -11.87
CA LEU A 33 -10.37 9.65 -10.53
C LEU A 33 -9.33 10.70 -10.09
N ARG A 34 -8.25 10.27 -9.41
CA ARG A 34 -7.11 11.16 -9.12
C ARG A 34 -6.49 11.71 -10.40
N TRP A 35 -6.41 10.84 -11.40
CA TRP A 35 -6.13 11.16 -12.79
C TRP A 35 -7.27 10.58 -13.64
N SER A 36 -7.37 11.04 -14.88
CA SER A 36 -8.25 10.40 -15.85
C SER A 36 -7.86 8.94 -16.00
N VAL A 37 -8.86 8.06 -16.03
CA VAL A 37 -8.66 6.65 -16.37
C VAL A 37 -8.10 6.60 -17.79
N SER A 38 -7.04 5.80 -17.99
CA SER A 38 -6.38 5.67 -19.29
C SER A 38 -7.38 5.22 -20.36
N PRO A 39 -7.49 5.95 -21.50
CA PRO A 39 -8.44 5.61 -22.55
C PRO A 39 -8.18 4.23 -23.16
N GLU A 40 -6.93 3.78 -23.18
CA GLU A 40 -6.51 2.47 -23.67
C GLU A 40 -7.23 1.34 -22.94
N LEU A 41 -7.56 1.53 -21.65
CA LEU A 41 -8.27 0.51 -20.87
C LEU A 41 -9.65 0.21 -21.45
N MET A 42 -10.37 1.22 -21.96
CA MET A 42 -11.69 1.03 -22.57
C MET A 42 -11.63 0.37 -23.95
N ALA A 43 -10.44 0.35 -24.58
CA ALA A 43 -10.21 -0.31 -25.86
C ALA A 43 -9.75 -1.76 -25.71
N LEU A 44 -9.36 -2.19 -24.51
CA LEU A 44 -8.96 -3.58 -24.25
C LEU A 44 -10.18 -4.50 -24.29
N GLU A 45 -10.19 -5.38 -25.28
CA GLU A 45 -11.18 -6.45 -25.42
C GLU A 45 -10.48 -7.77 -25.73
N ASN A 46 -10.95 -8.86 -25.11
CA ASN A 46 -10.46 -10.21 -25.31
C ASN A 46 -8.92 -10.38 -25.13
N VAL A 47 -8.36 -9.77 -24.07
CA VAL A 47 -6.91 -9.77 -23.81
C VAL A 47 -6.57 -10.73 -22.67
N ASN A 48 -5.60 -11.63 -22.87
CA ASN A 48 -5.17 -12.55 -21.83
C ASN A 48 -4.46 -11.81 -20.68
N LEU A 49 -4.83 -12.15 -19.45
CA LEU A 49 -4.15 -11.68 -18.24
C LEU A 49 -3.15 -12.74 -17.76
N LEU A 50 -1.87 -12.45 -17.96
CA LEU A 50 -0.76 -13.37 -17.74
C LEU A 50 -0.45 -13.57 -16.25
N LYS A 51 -0.37 -12.47 -15.50
CA LYS A 51 -0.09 -12.47 -14.06
C LYS A 51 -0.45 -11.14 -13.43
N LEU A 52 -0.47 -11.13 -12.10
CA LEU A 52 -0.60 -9.92 -11.32
C LEU A 52 0.62 -9.77 -10.41
N THR A 53 1.16 -8.56 -10.31
CA THR A 53 2.23 -8.23 -9.38
C THR A 53 1.90 -6.92 -8.66
N ARG A 54 2.79 -6.50 -7.76
CA ARG A 54 2.70 -5.22 -7.06
C ARG A 54 4.02 -4.49 -7.16
N ARG A 55 3.95 -3.17 -7.29
CA ARG A 55 5.08 -2.26 -7.07
C ARG A 55 4.63 -1.17 -6.11
N ALA A 56 5.34 -0.95 -5.01
CA ALA A 56 4.96 -0.01 -3.97
C ALA A 56 3.51 -0.22 -3.48
N LYS A 57 2.61 0.70 -3.83
CA LYS A 57 1.18 0.66 -3.49
C LYS A 57 0.30 0.52 -4.74
N TYR A 58 0.87 0.02 -5.83
CA TYR A 58 0.20 -0.19 -7.11
C TYR A 58 0.03 -1.69 -7.38
N LEU A 59 -1.18 -2.09 -7.78
CA LEU A 59 -1.46 -3.35 -8.43
C LEU A 59 -1.04 -3.24 -9.90
N ILE A 60 -0.39 -4.27 -10.42
CA ILE A 60 0.03 -4.35 -11.82
C ILE A 60 -0.57 -5.62 -12.40
N LEU A 61 -1.43 -5.46 -13.39
CA LEU A 61 -2.03 -6.54 -14.17
C LEU A 61 -1.25 -6.64 -15.48
N HIS A 62 -0.57 -7.77 -15.67
CA HIS A 62 0.28 -8.04 -16.83
C HIS A 62 -0.58 -8.68 -17.91
N THR A 63 -0.74 -8.01 -19.03
CA THR A 63 -1.49 -8.51 -20.18
C THR A 63 -0.52 -8.80 -21.32
N GLU A 64 -1.00 -9.44 -22.39
CA GLU A 64 -0.20 -9.65 -23.61
C GLU A 64 0.09 -8.35 -24.39
N GLN A 65 -0.69 -7.28 -24.17
CA GLN A 65 -0.57 -6.02 -24.89
C GLN A 65 0.16 -4.92 -24.09
N GLY A 66 0.34 -5.11 -22.78
CA GLY A 66 0.87 -4.09 -21.88
C GLY A 66 0.40 -4.29 -20.44
N TYR A 67 0.37 -3.21 -19.67
CA TYR A 67 0.18 -3.24 -18.23
C TYR A 67 -0.93 -2.32 -17.76
N ILE A 68 -1.87 -2.87 -17.01
CA ILE A 68 -2.88 -2.09 -16.29
C ILE A 68 -2.35 -1.80 -14.88
N ILE A 69 -2.28 -0.52 -14.53
CA ILE A 69 -1.74 -0.03 -13.26
C ILE A 69 -2.88 0.51 -12.39
N GLY A 70 -3.20 -0.22 -11.32
CA GLY A 70 -4.23 0.15 -10.35
C GLY A 70 -3.62 0.72 -9.07
N HIS A 71 -4.13 1.85 -8.58
CA HIS A 71 -3.78 2.41 -7.26
C HIS A 71 -5.05 2.60 -6.44
N LEU A 72 -5.09 2.10 -5.21
CA LEU A 72 -6.30 2.14 -4.38
C LEU A 72 -6.54 3.50 -3.68
N GLY A 73 -5.56 4.40 -3.70
CA GLY A 73 -5.73 5.72 -3.10
C GLY A 73 -5.90 5.63 -1.58
N MET A 74 -6.89 6.32 -1.02
CA MET A 74 -7.15 6.31 0.42
C MET A 74 -8.33 5.42 0.84
N SER A 75 -9.34 5.32 -0.02
CA SER A 75 -10.62 4.64 0.23
C SER A 75 -10.99 3.65 -0.87
N GLY A 76 -10.10 3.44 -1.84
CA GLY A 76 -10.32 2.45 -2.89
C GLY A 76 -10.20 1.04 -2.35
N SER A 77 -11.00 0.15 -2.91
CA SER A 77 -10.99 -1.29 -2.66
C SER A 77 -11.28 -2.03 -3.95
N VAL A 78 -10.76 -3.25 -4.04
CA VAL A 78 -11.06 -4.18 -5.13
C VAL A 78 -11.72 -5.42 -4.58
N ARG A 79 -12.68 -5.98 -5.35
CA ARG A 79 -13.38 -7.22 -5.00
C ARG A 79 -13.67 -8.05 -6.24
N ILE A 80 -13.81 -9.36 -6.05
CA ILE A 80 -14.20 -10.29 -7.11
C ILE A 80 -15.69 -10.58 -6.95
N VAL A 81 -16.47 -10.35 -8.00
CA VAL A 81 -17.92 -10.58 -7.96
C VAL A 81 -18.40 -11.23 -9.27
N PRO A 82 -19.53 -11.96 -9.27
CA PRO A 82 -20.18 -12.43 -10.50
C PRO A 82 -20.54 -11.27 -11.45
N HIS A 83 -20.63 -11.54 -12.75
CA HIS A 83 -20.96 -10.54 -13.78
C HIS A 83 -22.24 -9.75 -13.52
N ASN A 84 -23.28 -10.41 -13.00
CA ASN A 84 -24.59 -9.82 -12.75
C ASN A 84 -24.71 -9.13 -11.37
N SER A 85 -23.60 -8.97 -10.64
CA SER A 85 -23.63 -8.41 -9.30
C SER A 85 -24.04 -6.93 -9.33
N PRO A 86 -24.96 -6.50 -8.44
CA PRO A 86 -25.43 -5.11 -8.36
C PRO A 86 -24.29 -4.11 -8.26
N ILE A 87 -24.45 -2.97 -8.92
CA ILE A 87 -23.47 -1.89 -8.94
C ILE A 87 -23.82 -0.91 -7.83
N ASP A 88 -22.86 -0.64 -6.94
CA ASP A 88 -22.95 0.40 -5.92
C ASP A 88 -22.55 1.79 -6.49
N LYS A 89 -23.01 2.85 -5.83
CA LYS A 89 -22.74 4.26 -6.18
C LYS A 89 -21.27 4.59 -6.47
N HIS A 90 -20.34 3.87 -5.85
CA HIS A 90 -18.91 4.15 -5.91
C HIS A 90 -18.12 3.10 -6.70
N ASP A 91 -18.79 2.21 -7.43
CA ASP A 91 -18.17 1.21 -8.30
C ASP A 91 -17.80 1.81 -9.65
N HIS A 92 -16.55 2.24 -9.77
CA HIS A 92 -16.10 3.08 -10.88
C HIS A 92 -15.53 2.32 -12.06
N VAL A 93 -14.89 1.18 -11.83
CA VAL A 93 -14.22 0.37 -12.88
C VAL A 93 -14.49 -1.11 -12.64
N ASP A 94 -14.92 -1.83 -13.68
CA ASP A 94 -14.97 -3.28 -13.70
C ASP A 94 -14.01 -3.83 -14.77
N ILE A 95 -13.20 -4.83 -14.43
CA ILE A 95 -12.46 -5.66 -15.39
C ILE A 95 -13.21 -6.98 -15.48
N VAL A 96 -13.91 -7.18 -16.60
CA VAL A 96 -14.79 -8.33 -16.85
C VAL A 96 -13.96 -9.48 -17.40
N MET A 97 -14.08 -10.68 -16.80
CA MET A 97 -13.27 -11.84 -17.18
C MET A 97 -14.12 -12.93 -17.83
N ASN A 98 -13.49 -13.76 -18.66
CA ASN A 98 -14.18 -14.85 -19.36
C ASN A 98 -14.60 -16.05 -18.49
N ASN A 99 -14.47 -15.96 -17.17
CA ASN A 99 -14.81 -17.02 -16.21
C ASN A 99 -16.08 -16.71 -15.41
N GLY A 100 -16.90 -15.76 -15.89
CA GLY A 100 -18.14 -15.33 -15.25
C GLY A 100 -17.95 -14.45 -14.01
N LYS A 101 -16.72 -14.02 -13.72
CA LYS A 101 -16.37 -13.11 -12.64
C LYS A 101 -15.76 -11.82 -13.17
N LEU A 102 -15.83 -10.76 -12.38
CA LEU A 102 -15.17 -9.50 -12.65
C LEU A 102 -14.42 -8.98 -11.43
N LEU A 103 -13.35 -8.24 -11.67
CA LEU A 103 -12.71 -7.40 -10.66
C LEU A 103 -13.42 -6.05 -10.64
N ARG A 104 -14.00 -5.69 -9.50
CA ARG A 104 -14.69 -4.42 -9.31
C ARG A 104 -13.90 -3.49 -8.40
N TYR A 105 -13.64 -2.28 -8.89
CA TYR A 105 -13.02 -1.21 -8.13
C TYR A 105 -14.07 -0.24 -7.58
N ASN A 106 -14.08 -0.09 -6.26
CA ASN A 106 -14.92 0.87 -5.55
C ASN A 106 -14.05 1.95 -4.89
N ASP A 107 -14.38 3.24 -5.05
CA ASP A 107 -13.66 4.31 -4.35
C ASP A 107 -14.52 5.55 -4.08
N PRO A 108 -15.04 5.72 -2.84
CA PRO A 108 -15.89 6.85 -2.48
C PRO A 108 -15.23 8.22 -2.66
N ARG A 109 -13.90 8.32 -2.47
CA ARG A 109 -13.17 9.60 -2.52
C ARG A 109 -12.50 9.85 -3.88
N ARG A 110 -12.50 8.87 -4.78
CA ARG A 110 -11.91 8.95 -6.13
C ARG A 110 -10.44 9.37 -6.12
N PHE A 111 -9.67 8.87 -5.16
CA PHE A 111 -8.23 9.15 -5.03
C PHE A 111 -7.33 8.02 -5.54
N GLY A 112 -7.91 6.90 -5.95
CA GLY A 112 -7.17 5.92 -6.73
C GLY A 112 -6.97 6.32 -8.18
N ALA A 113 -6.39 5.39 -8.94
CA ALA A 113 -6.07 5.57 -10.34
C ALA A 113 -6.09 4.21 -11.05
N TRP A 114 -6.46 4.23 -12.33
CA TRP A 114 -6.41 3.10 -13.25
C TRP A 114 -5.80 3.58 -14.55
N LEU A 115 -4.55 3.19 -14.78
CA LEU A 115 -3.71 3.70 -15.85
C LEU A 115 -3.23 2.56 -16.74
N TRP A 116 -2.76 2.89 -17.93
CA TRP A 116 -2.18 1.97 -18.89
C TRP A 116 -0.73 2.35 -19.21
N THR A 117 0.09 1.36 -19.52
CA THR A 117 1.40 1.56 -20.12
C THR A 117 1.84 0.31 -20.88
N GLU A 118 2.57 0.49 -21.97
CA GLU A 118 3.21 -0.62 -22.70
C GLU A 118 4.57 -0.99 -22.10
N ASN A 119 5.21 -0.07 -21.35
CA ASN A 119 6.54 -0.25 -20.77
C ASN A 119 6.56 0.15 -19.28
N LEU A 120 6.66 -0.85 -18.39
CA LEU A 120 6.76 -0.62 -16.95
C LEU A 120 8.01 0.15 -16.51
N GLU A 121 9.13 -0.01 -17.23
CA GLU A 121 10.41 0.61 -16.85
C GLU A 121 10.37 2.13 -17.06
N GLU A 122 9.62 2.58 -18.07
CA GLU A 122 9.45 3.99 -18.41
C GLU A 122 8.23 4.64 -17.73
N PHE A 123 7.46 3.85 -16.97
CA PHE A 123 6.24 4.37 -16.35
C PHE A 123 6.55 5.48 -15.34
N HIS A 124 6.11 6.70 -15.65
CA HIS A 124 6.54 7.93 -14.98
C HIS A 124 6.35 7.93 -13.45
N LEU A 125 5.34 7.25 -12.91
CA LEU A 125 5.11 7.15 -11.46
C LEU A 125 6.09 6.20 -10.76
N PHE A 126 6.79 5.34 -11.51
CA PHE A 126 7.72 4.35 -10.99
C PHE A 126 9.18 4.81 -11.05
N LEU A 127 9.52 5.75 -11.94
CA LEU A 127 10.90 6.23 -12.18
C LEU A 127 11.64 6.74 -10.93
N LYS A 128 10.91 7.27 -9.94
CA LYS A 128 11.48 7.85 -8.71
C LYS A 128 11.25 6.99 -7.47
N LEU A 129 10.75 5.76 -7.62
CA LEU A 129 10.49 4.88 -6.49
C LEU A 129 11.80 4.25 -5.97
N GLY A 130 11.97 4.26 -4.65
CA GLY A 130 13.00 3.52 -3.95
C GLY A 130 12.73 2.01 -3.90
N PRO A 131 13.62 1.22 -3.30
CA PRO A 131 13.51 -0.24 -3.28
C PRO A 131 12.25 -0.72 -2.55
N GLU A 132 11.80 -1.93 -2.89
CA GLU A 132 10.80 -2.66 -2.10
C GLU A 132 11.36 -2.94 -0.68
N PRO A 133 10.59 -2.70 0.40
CA PRO A 133 11.11 -2.83 1.76
C PRO A 133 11.44 -4.28 2.14
N LEU A 134 10.83 -5.27 1.47
CA LEU A 134 11.07 -6.69 1.71
C LEU A 134 12.14 -7.29 0.79
N SER A 135 12.75 -6.51 -0.10
CA SER A 135 13.86 -6.98 -0.94
C SER A 135 15.21 -6.84 -0.24
N GLU A 136 16.25 -7.45 -0.82
CA GLU A 136 17.63 -7.32 -0.37
C GLU A 136 18.24 -5.94 -0.69
N GLU A 137 17.67 -5.21 -1.66
CA GLU A 137 18.07 -3.85 -1.99
C GLU A 137 17.81 -2.88 -0.83
N PHE A 138 16.74 -3.12 -0.07
CA PHE A 138 16.47 -2.38 1.16
C PHE A 138 17.24 -2.99 2.34
N ASN A 139 18.45 -2.50 2.55
CA ASN A 139 19.35 -2.91 3.63
C ASN A 139 19.89 -1.72 4.44
N ALA A 140 20.56 -2.02 5.55
CA ALA A 140 21.05 -1.01 6.50
C ALA A 140 22.05 -0.03 5.88
N GLU A 141 22.95 -0.54 5.02
CA GLU A 141 23.95 0.28 4.32
C GLU A 141 23.27 1.25 3.35
N TYR A 142 22.30 0.75 2.58
CA TYR A 142 21.46 1.57 1.69
C TYR A 142 20.77 2.69 2.47
N LEU A 143 20.06 2.35 3.56
CA LEU A 143 19.30 3.32 4.35
C LEU A 143 20.24 4.37 4.99
N PHE A 144 21.39 3.92 5.51
CA PHE A 144 22.41 4.81 6.07
C PHE A 144 22.93 5.80 5.02
N LYS A 145 23.29 5.33 3.82
CA LYS A 145 23.71 6.18 2.70
C LYS A 145 22.61 7.17 2.29
N LYS A 146 21.37 6.71 2.13
CA LYS A 146 20.23 7.58 1.75
C LYS A 146 19.88 8.63 2.79
N SER A 147 20.14 8.34 4.07
CA SER A 147 19.90 9.29 5.16
C SER A 147 20.94 10.42 5.21
N ARG A 148 22.10 10.26 4.57
CA ARG A 148 23.16 11.29 4.59
C ARG A 148 22.63 12.57 3.96
N LYS A 149 22.89 13.70 4.62
CA LYS A 149 22.46 15.05 4.22
C LYS A 149 20.93 15.29 4.25
N LYS A 150 20.12 14.36 4.80
CA LYS A 150 18.68 14.54 4.98
C LYS A 150 18.39 15.22 6.32
N LEU A 151 18.07 16.50 6.28
CA LEU A 151 17.71 17.29 7.47
C LEU A 151 16.24 17.14 7.89
N THR A 152 15.46 16.36 7.15
CA THR A 152 14.06 16.08 7.46
C THR A 152 13.92 15.18 8.69
N ALA A 153 12.73 15.24 9.31
CA ALA A 153 12.35 14.32 10.37
C ALA A 153 12.40 12.86 9.87
N LEU A 154 12.85 11.95 10.74
CA LEU A 154 13.02 10.54 10.45
C LEU A 154 11.74 9.89 9.93
N LYS A 155 10.59 10.22 10.52
CA LYS A 155 9.30 9.73 10.02
C LYS A 155 9.03 10.17 8.59
N THR A 156 9.24 11.45 8.28
CA THR A 156 9.07 11.97 6.92
C THR A 156 10.02 11.31 5.93
N PHE A 157 11.26 11.06 6.35
CA PHE A 157 12.27 10.36 5.54
C PHE A 157 11.87 8.91 5.22
N LEU A 158 11.35 8.15 6.20
CA LEU A 158 10.91 6.77 5.96
C LEU A 158 9.61 6.66 5.14
N MET A 159 8.77 7.71 5.17
CA MET A 159 7.55 7.78 4.37
C MET A 159 7.77 8.30 2.94
N ASP A 160 9.01 8.71 2.60
CA ASP A 160 9.35 9.14 1.26
C ASP A 160 9.52 7.92 0.36
N ASN A 161 8.63 7.78 -0.63
CA ASN A 161 8.67 6.68 -1.59
C ASN A 161 9.97 6.61 -2.39
N ALA A 162 10.76 7.68 -2.49
CA ALA A 162 12.09 7.65 -3.12
C ALA A 162 13.19 7.06 -2.21
N VAL A 163 12.92 6.94 -0.91
CA VAL A 163 13.80 6.30 0.07
C VAL A 163 13.44 4.84 0.23
N VAL A 164 12.18 4.53 0.50
CA VAL A 164 11.67 3.16 0.55
C VAL A 164 10.19 3.21 0.28
N VAL A 165 9.71 2.31 -0.58
CA VAL A 165 8.28 2.31 -0.91
C VAL A 165 7.46 1.60 0.14
N GLY A 166 6.15 1.83 0.12
CA GLY A 166 5.20 0.99 0.84
C GLY A 166 5.03 1.32 2.31
N VAL A 167 6.04 1.90 2.96
CA VAL A 167 5.97 2.39 4.35
C VAL A 167 5.18 3.70 4.38
N GLY A 168 3.91 3.66 4.79
CA GLY A 168 3.08 4.84 4.98
C GLY A 168 2.98 5.28 6.44
N ASN A 169 1.88 5.94 6.78
CA ASN A 169 1.72 6.58 8.07
C ASN A 169 1.59 5.55 9.19
N ILE A 170 0.89 4.44 8.97
CA ILE A 170 0.69 3.40 9.99
C ILE A 170 2.03 2.75 10.31
N TYR A 171 2.65 2.13 9.30
CA TYR A 171 3.83 1.32 9.51
C TYR A 171 5.07 2.15 9.87
N ALA A 172 5.14 3.43 9.50
CA ALA A 172 6.19 4.33 10.00
C ALA A 172 6.06 4.60 11.52
N ASN A 173 4.84 4.80 12.05
CA ASN A 173 4.66 4.99 13.49
C ASN A 173 4.99 3.71 14.27
N GLU A 174 4.47 2.57 13.81
CA GLU A 174 4.70 1.27 14.44
C GLU A 174 6.19 0.90 14.45
N THR A 175 6.88 1.06 13.32
CA THR A 175 8.33 0.83 13.20
C THR A 175 9.10 1.69 14.19
N LEU A 176 8.86 3.00 14.20
CA LEU A 176 9.63 3.92 15.04
C LEU A 176 9.38 3.68 16.54
N PHE A 177 8.17 3.28 16.91
CA PHE A 177 7.86 2.85 18.26
C PHE A 177 8.61 1.57 18.65
N LEU A 178 8.63 0.58 17.76
CA LEU A 178 9.34 -0.67 18.00
C LEU A 178 10.85 -0.46 18.14
N CYS A 179 11.43 0.42 17.32
CA CYS A 179 12.84 0.82 17.42
C CYS A 179 13.15 1.74 18.61
N GLY A 180 12.16 2.29 19.31
CA GLY A 180 12.36 3.29 20.37
C GLY A 180 12.93 4.62 19.86
N LEU A 181 12.69 4.97 18.59
CA LEU A 181 13.21 6.19 17.97
C LEU A 181 12.15 7.28 17.91
N HIS A 182 12.51 8.49 18.33
CA HIS A 182 11.61 9.64 18.24
C HIS A 182 11.41 10.04 16.76
N PRO A 183 10.17 10.24 16.28
CA PRO A 183 9.90 10.48 14.86
C PRO A 183 10.43 11.82 14.32
N LEU A 184 10.63 12.82 15.18
CA LEU A 184 11.29 14.09 14.84
C LEU A 184 12.83 14.02 14.84
N LYS A 185 13.45 12.87 15.16
CA LYS A 185 14.91 12.72 15.04
C LYS A 185 15.32 13.09 13.60
N VAL A 186 16.38 13.88 13.45
CA VAL A 186 16.89 14.22 12.11
C VAL A 186 17.43 12.98 11.42
N ALA A 187 17.00 12.70 10.18
CA ALA A 187 17.38 11.48 9.46
C ALA A 187 18.91 11.38 9.26
N ALA A 188 19.59 12.50 9.00
CA ALA A 188 21.05 12.57 8.92
C ALA A 188 21.75 12.18 10.24
N ASN A 189 21.07 12.11 11.37
CA ASN A 189 21.65 11.72 12.66
C ASN A 189 21.41 10.24 13.00
N LEU A 190 20.95 9.43 12.04
CA LEU A 190 20.90 7.97 12.19
C LEU A 190 22.31 7.39 12.29
N THR A 191 22.52 6.49 13.25
CA THR A 191 23.72 5.64 13.31
C THR A 191 23.52 4.37 12.47
N ARG A 192 24.61 3.68 12.10
CA ARG A 192 24.56 2.40 11.37
C ARG A 192 23.69 1.36 12.10
N LYS A 193 23.90 1.20 13.41
CA LYS A 193 23.08 0.31 14.27
C LYS A 193 21.60 0.68 14.27
N GLN A 194 21.27 1.97 14.21
CA GLN A 194 19.87 2.40 14.10
C GLN A 194 19.29 2.07 12.73
N CYS A 195 20.06 2.18 11.66
CA CYS A 195 19.62 1.77 10.32
C CYS A 195 19.35 0.26 10.25
N GLU A 196 20.23 -0.57 10.82
CA GLU A 196 20.04 -2.03 10.94
C GLU A 196 18.72 -2.33 11.66
N LEU A 197 18.55 -1.77 12.86
CA LEU A 197 17.33 -1.96 13.64
C LEU A 197 16.07 -1.49 12.89
N ILE A 198 16.11 -0.36 12.20
CA ILE A 198 14.97 0.16 11.42
C ILE A 198 14.63 -0.79 10.28
N VAL A 199 15.62 -1.23 9.49
CA VAL A 199 15.39 -2.10 8.33
C VAL A 199 14.78 -3.42 8.78
N ASP A 200 15.37 -4.06 9.79
CA ASP A 200 14.87 -5.33 10.33
C ASP A 200 13.45 -5.16 10.89
N THR A 201 13.20 -4.06 11.60
CA THR A 201 11.87 -3.77 12.15
C THR A 201 10.84 -3.52 11.05
N ILE A 202 11.17 -2.76 10.00
CA ILE A 202 10.27 -2.54 8.86
C ILE A 202 9.92 -3.87 8.20
N LYS A 203 10.93 -4.69 7.89
CA LYS A 203 10.73 -6.01 7.28
C LYS A 203 9.80 -6.86 8.14
N ASN A 204 10.07 -6.95 9.44
CA ASN A 204 9.26 -7.73 10.38
C ASN A 204 7.81 -7.22 10.50
N VAL A 205 7.61 -5.90 10.63
CA VAL A 205 6.27 -5.30 10.76
C VAL A 205 5.44 -5.53 9.50
N LEU A 206 6.03 -5.29 8.33
CA LEU A 206 5.32 -5.46 7.05
C LEU A 206 5.02 -6.93 6.76
N THR A 207 5.94 -7.85 7.03
CA THR A 207 5.70 -9.30 6.89
C THR A 207 4.54 -9.76 7.78
N LYS A 208 4.56 -9.39 9.07
CA LYS A 208 3.47 -9.73 10.00
C LYS A 208 2.13 -9.14 9.55
N ALA A 209 2.14 -7.90 9.06
CA ALA A 209 0.95 -7.24 8.55
C ALA A 209 0.34 -7.97 7.32
N ILE A 210 1.20 -8.43 6.40
CA ILE A 210 0.79 -9.24 5.24
C ILE A 210 0.23 -10.59 5.68
N GLU A 211 0.88 -11.27 6.63
CA GLU A 211 0.44 -12.56 7.18
C GLU A 211 -0.92 -12.45 7.89
N GLN A 212 -1.11 -11.40 8.71
CA GLN A 212 -2.39 -11.13 9.39
C GLN A 212 -3.52 -10.79 8.42
N GLY A 213 -3.21 -10.16 7.28
CA GLY A 213 -4.18 -9.96 6.20
C GLY A 213 -4.57 -11.27 5.48
N GLY A 214 -3.74 -12.32 5.62
CA GLY A 214 -3.87 -13.61 4.94
C GLY A 214 -5.04 -14.48 5.38
N THR A 215 -5.55 -14.34 6.61
CA THR A 215 -6.72 -15.10 7.09
C THR A 215 -8.02 -14.64 6.42
N THR A 216 -8.13 -13.36 6.10
CA THR A 216 -9.23 -12.70 5.39
C THR A 216 -9.23 -12.92 3.87
N LEU A 217 -8.22 -13.60 3.30
CA LEU A 217 -8.21 -13.98 1.88
C LEU A 217 -9.41 -14.88 1.49
N LYS A 218 -10.02 -15.55 2.47
CA LYS A 218 -11.22 -16.38 2.28
C LYS A 218 -12.50 -15.57 2.02
N ASP A 219 -12.53 -14.28 2.38
CA ASP A 219 -13.74 -13.44 2.36
C ASP A 219 -13.94 -12.64 1.06
N PHE A 220 -13.03 -12.76 0.09
CA PHE A 220 -13.10 -12.03 -1.19
C PHE A 220 -14.29 -12.41 -2.09
N LEU A 221 -15.06 -13.45 -1.72
CA LEU A 221 -16.22 -13.97 -2.43
C LEU A 221 -17.57 -13.63 -1.76
N GLN A 222 -17.60 -12.84 -0.68
CA GLN A 222 -18.86 -12.54 0.01
C GLN A 222 -19.83 -11.70 -0.87
N PRO A 223 -21.17 -11.79 -0.66
CA PRO A 223 -22.17 -11.16 -1.52
C PRO A 223 -22.10 -9.62 -1.58
N ASP A 224 -21.62 -8.97 -0.52
CA ASP A 224 -21.30 -7.54 -0.51
C ASP A 224 -19.86 -7.26 -0.95
N GLY A 225 -18.98 -8.26 -0.83
CA GLY A 225 -17.58 -8.28 -1.23
C GLY A 225 -16.76 -7.14 -0.63
N ARG A 226 -17.23 -6.53 0.47
CA ARG A 226 -16.59 -5.38 1.10
C ARG A 226 -15.53 -5.87 2.07
N LEU A 227 -14.30 -5.45 1.83
CA LEU A 227 -13.19 -5.69 2.75
C LEU A 227 -13.47 -4.96 4.07
N GLY A 228 -13.62 -5.69 5.17
CA GLY A 228 -13.36 -5.13 6.48
C GLY A 228 -11.90 -4.68 6.52
N TYR A 229 -11.63 -3.42 6.88
CA TYR A 229 -10.26 -2.97 7.11
C TYR A 229 -9.66 -3.85 8.21
N PHE A 230 -8.62 -4.60 7.84
CA PHE A 230 -7.95 -5.60 8.66
C PHE A 230 -7.71 -5.09 10.08
N ALA A 231 -8.28 -5.76 11.07
CA ALA A 231 -8.04 -5.47 12.47
C ALA A 231 -6.64 -5.99 12.87
N GLN A 232 -5.61 -5.29 12.42
CA GLN A 232 -4.25 -5.51 12.92
C GLN A 232 -4.14 -4.93 14.33
N GLU A 233 -3.40 -5.62 15.20
CA GLU A 233 -3.04 -5.09 16.50
C GLU A 233 -1.98 -3.99 16.32
N LEU A 234 -2.45 -2.74 16.27
CA LEU A 234 -1.59 -1.55 16.21
C LEU A 234 -1.17 -1.16 17.63
N LEU A 235 0.14 -0.93 17.85
CA LEU A 235 0.69 -0.62 19.16
C LEU A 235 0.47 0.85 19.52
N VAL A 236 0.73 1.76 18.57
CA VAL A 236 0.65 3.22 18.82
C VAL A 236 -0.27 3.94 17.86
N TYR A 237 -0.39 3.49 16.62
CA TYR A 237 -1.18 4.19 15.62
C TYR A 237 -2.67 4.22 15.99
N GLY A 238 -3.25 5.42 16.06
CA GLY A 238 -4.66 5.60 16.44
C GLY A 238 -4.93 5.42 17.94
N ASN A 239 -3.91 5.13 18.75
CA ASN A 239 -4.05 4.83 20.18
C ASN A 239 -3.77 6.04 21.09
N LYS A 240 -3.92 7.28 20.61
CA LYS A 240 -3.76 8.49 21.44
C LYS A 240 -4.57 8.37 22.74
N GLY A 241 -3.92 8.63 23.87
CA GLY A 241 -4.53 8.59 25.21
C GLY A 241 -4.58 7.19 25.85
N LYS A 242 -4.39 6.11 25.08
CA LYS A 242 -4.29 4.75 25.62
C LYS A 242 -2.92 4.52 26.27
N PRO A 243 -2.81 3.58 27.23
CA PRO A 243 -1.52 3.21 27.82
C PRO A 243 -0.62 2.54 26.80
N CYS A 244 0.66 2.91 26.79
CA CYS A 244 1.68 2.26 25.96
C CYS A 244 1.82 0.77 26.35
N PRO A 245 1.80 -0.16 25.39
CA PRO A 245 1.88 -1.60 25.69
C PRO A 245 3.23 -2.02 26.29
N LYS A 246 4.27 -1.19 26.20
CA LYS A 246 5.61 -1.47 26.75
C LYS A 246 5.84 -0.89 28.15
N CYS A 247 5.22 0.24 28.50
CA CYS A 247 5.58 0.98 29.73
C CYS A 247 4.39 1.64 30.45
N GLY A 248 3.17 1.51 29.95
CA GLY A 248 1.97 2.10 30.57
C GLY A 248 1.77 3.61 30.33
N THR A 249 2.81 4.37 30.00
CA THR A 249 2.70 5.81 29.70
C THR A 249 1.73 6.08 28.56
N LYS A 250 0.90 7.13 28.70
CA LYS A 250 -0.11 7.49 27.68
C LYS A 250 0.56 7.79 26.33
N ILE A 251 -0.01 7.24 25.26
CA ILE A 251 0.40 7.56 23.89
C ILE A 251 -0.03 8.99 23.55
N GLU A 252 0.91 9.77 23.05
CA GLU A 252 0.70 11.14 22.58
C GLU A 252 0.56 11.18 21.06
N SER A 253 0.04 12.31 20.56
CA SER A 253 -0.05 12.57 19.12
C SER A 253 0.61 13.89 18.77
N LEU A 254 1.33 13.93 17.65
CA LEU A 254 1.86 15.17 17.05
C LEU A 254 1.70 15.16 15.53
N ILE A 255 1.75 16.35 14.93
CA ILE A 255 1.67 16.52 13.48
C ILE A 255 3.09 16.62 12.92
N ILE A 256 3.46 15.73 12.00
CA ILE A 256 4.75 15.73 11.30
C ILE A 256 4.47 15.65 9.81
N GLY A 257 4.89 16.66 9.04
CA GLY A 257 4.64 16.71 7.59
C GLY A 257 3.15 16.63 7.23
N GLN A 258 2.29 17.33 7.98
CA GLN A 258 0.82 17.31 7.85
C GLN A 258 0.17 15.93 8.09
N ARG A 259 0.88 15.01 8.76
CA ARG A 259 0.37 13.68 9.13
C ARG A 259 0.33 13.53 10.64
N ASN A 260 -0.79 13.05 11.18
CA ASN A 260 -0.86 12.61 12.57
C ASN A 260 0.14 11.48 12.81
N SER A 261 0.89 11.62 13.88
CA SER A 261 1.95 10.71 14.34
C SER A 261 1.67 10.38 15.80
N TYR A 262 1.87 9.14 16.18
CA TYR A 262 1.59 8.64 17.52
C TYR A 262 2.89 8.17 18.14
N ILE A 263 3.15 8.58 19.38
CA ILE A 263 4.40 8.29 20.08
C ILE A 263 4.16 7.90 21.52
N CYS A 264 5.05 7.06 22.04
CA CYS A 264 5.23 6.93 23.48
C CYS A 264 6.38 7.86 23.91
N PRO A 265 6.12 8.94 24.68
CA PRO A 265 7.17 9.90 25.06
C PRO A 265 8.28 9.26 25.94
N GLN A 266 7.96 8.19 26.68
CA GLN A 266 8.93 7.46 27.50
C GLN A 266 9.79 6.48 26.68
N CYS A 267 9.19 5.72 25.75
CA CYS A 267 9.91 4.73 24.95
C CYS A 267 10.69 5.38 23.79
N GLN A 268 10.21 6.51 23.26
CA GLN A 268 10.78 7.21 22.12
C GLN A 268 11.31 8.57 22.55
N LYS A 269 12.36 8.60 23.38
CA LYS A 269 12.89 9.85 23.93
C LYS A 269 13.44 10.76 22.83
N LYS A 270 13.11 12.05 22.91
CA LYS A 270 13.68 13.10 22.06
C LYS A 270 15.14 13.31 22.51
N LYS A 271 16.09 12.79 21.72
CA LYS A 271 17.53 13.00 21.88
C LYS A 271 18.04 13.90 20.76
#